data_AF-A0A837IA93-F1
#
_entry.id   AF-A0A837IA93-F1
#
_cell.length_a   1.000
_cell.length_b   1.000
_cell.length_c   1.000
_cell.angle_alpha   90.00
_cell.angle_beta   90.00
_cell.angle_gamma   90.00
#
_symmetry.space_group_name_H-M   'P 1'
#
loop_
_entity.id
_entity.type
_entity.pdbx_description
1 polymer ?
#
loop_
_entity_poly.entity_id
_entity_poly.type
_entity_poly.pdbx_seq_one_letter_code
_entity_poly.pdbx_strand_id
1 'polypeptide(L)'
;MAIIRIREVLEEVGGDEKKALSILKKEGVEKASKREGRVTGEGKIFVYSHHTGKVAGIVELLCETDFVAKNELFENLGRDIAMQVASMGEEDIDKQEFVKDPGKKISDLVKEVIAKTGENVRIGRAFRVELGK
;
A
#
# COMPACT_ATOMS: atom_id res chain seq x y z
N MET A 1 4.04 -0.26 -13.78
CA MET A 1 4.08 0.76 -14.86
C MET A 1 4.55 0.09 -16.16
N ALA A 2 3.94 0.37 -17.31
CA ALA A 2 4.34 -0.25 -18.57
C ALA A 2 5.71 0.26 -19.05
N ILE A 3 6.58 -0.64 -19.53
CA ILE A 3 7.95 -0.33 -20.00
C ILE A 3 7.95 0.78 -21.07
N ILE A 4 6.96 0.75 -21.97
CA ILE A 4 6.80 1.75 -23.03
C ILE A 4 6.66 3.16 -22.44
N ARG A 5 5.85 3.34 -21.39
CA ARG A 5 5.64 4.66 -20.78
C ARG A 5 6.90 5.17 -20.09
N ILE A 6 7.70 4.29 -19.48
CA ILE A 6 8.98 4.67 -18.87
C ILE A 6 9.92 5.22 -19.94
N ARG A 7 10.00 4.55 -21.11
CA ARG A 7 10.81 5.01 -22.24
C ARG A 7 10.34 6.37 -22.76
N GLU A 8 9.04 6.55 -22.99
CA GLU A 8 8.48 7.82 -23.46
C GLU A 8 8.81 8.97 -22.51
N VAL A 9 8.60 8.79 -21.19
CA VAL A 9 8.89 9.85 -20.22
C VAL A 9 10.39 10.16 -20.19
N LEU A 10 11.27 9.17 -20.32
CA LEU A 10 12.70 9.40 -20.42
C LEU A 10 13.07 10.20 -21.68
N GLU A 11 12.42 9.93 -22.81
CA GLU A 11 12.59 10.70 -24.05
C GLU A 11 12.08 12.14 -23.89
N GLU A 12 10.90 12.34 -23.28
CA GLU A 12 10.29 13.66 -22.99
C GLU A 12 11.21 14.56 -22.15
N VAL A 13 11.94 13.98 -21.19
CA VAL A 13 12.85 14.73 -20.30
C VAL A 13 14.32 14.66 -20.72
N GLY A 14 14.61 14.15 -21.91
CA GLY A 14 15.97 14.08 -22.45
C GLY A 14 16.94 13.22 -21.62
N GLY A 15 16.43 12.13 -21.02
CA GLY A 15 17.21 11.20 -20.19
C GLY A 15 17.43 11.64 -18.74
N ASP A 16 16.84 12.76 -18.29
CA ASP A 16 16.89 13.18 -16.90
C ASP A 16 16.07 12.24 -15.99
N GLU A 17 16.76 11.27 -15.38
CA GLU A 17 16.15 10.25 -14.52
C GLU A 17 15.37 10.84 -13.35
N LYS A 18 15.84 11.96 -12.75
CA LYS A 18 15.17 12.57 -11.60
C LYS A 18 13.83 13.18 -12.00
N LYS A 19 13.80 13.88 -13.15
CA LYS A 19 12.55 14.41 -13.70
C LYS A 19 11.61 13.29 -14.14
N ALA A 20 12.14 12.26 -14.81
CA ALA A 20 11.34 11.11 -15.22
C ALA A 20 10.68 10.43 -14.02
N LEU A 21 11.45 10.19 -12.94
CA LEU A 21 10.93 9.59 -11.72
C LEU A 21 9.82 10.43 -11.10
N SER A 22 9.96 11.76 -11.07
CA SER A 22 8.94 12.67 -10.55
C SER A 22 7.62 12.59 -11.34
N ILE A 23 7.71 12.60 -12.68
CA ILE A 23 6.54 12.47 -13.57
C ILE A 23 5.86 11.11 -13.36
N LEU A 24 6.64 10.02 -13.40
CA LEU A 24 6.12 8.67 -13.25
C LEU A 24 5.46 8.44 -11.89
N LYS A 25 6.00 9.03 -10.81
CA LYS A 25 5.35 9.01 -9.48
C LYS A 25 4.01 9.71 -9.51
N LYS A 26 3.93 10.92 -10.09
CA LYS A 26 2.68 11.69 -10.18
C LYS A 26 1.62 10.95 -10.99
N GLU A 27 1.99 10.39 -12.15
CA GLU A 27 1.07 9.57 -12.96
C GLU A 27 0.61 8.30 -12.25
N GLY A 28 1.52 7.66 -11.49
CA GLY A 28 1.19 6.47 -10.70
C GLY A 28 0.08 6.75 -9.69
N VAL A 29 0.18 7.88 -8.99
CA VAL A 29 -0.85 8.34 -8.04
C VAL A 29 -2.18 8.60 -8.75
N GLU A 30 -2.16 9.28 -9.90
CA GLU A 30 -3.40 9.59 -10.65
C GLU A 30 -4.08 8.32 -11.18
N LYS A 31 -3.29 7.35 -11.68
CA LYS A 31 -3.81 6.04 -12.11
C LYS A 31 -4.40 5.26 -10.94
N ALA A 32 -3.82 5.39 -9.74
CA ALA A 32 -4.37 4.75 -8.55
C ALA A 32 -5.74 5.31 -8.19
N SER A 33 -5.90 6.64 -8.17
CA SER A 33 -7.20 7.28 -7.92
C SER A 33 -8.28 6.86 -8.92
N LYS A 34 -7.93 6.66 -10.20
CA LYS A 34 -8.91 6.18 -11.22
C LYS A 34 -9.39 4.74 -10.99
N ARG A 35 -8.69 3.96 -10.17
CA ARG A 35 -8.99 2.55 -9.92
C ARG A 35 -9.70 2.29 -8.60
N GLU A 36 -9.76 3.30 -7.73
CA GLU A 36 -10.35 3.23 -6.40
C GLU A 36 -11.81 2.72 -6.41
N GLY A 37 -12.58 3.05 -7.46
CA GLY A 37 -13.97 2.61 -7.64
C GLY A 37 -14.15 1.17 -8.17
N ARG A 38 -13.08 0.41 -8.41
CA ARG A 38 -13.19 -0.98 -8.90
C ARG A 38 -13.49 -1.94 -7.75
N VAL A 39 -14.34 -2.94 -8.04
CA VAL A 39 -14.68 -4.00 -7.09
C VAL A 39 -13.44 -4.81 -6.75
N THR A 40 -13.20 -4.99 -5.45
CA THR A 40 -12.09 -5.77 -4.89
C THR A 40 -12.69 -6.88 -4.03
N GLY A 41 -12.75 -8.09 -4.58
CA GLY A 41 -13.32 -9.29 -3.94
C GLY A 41 -12.28 -10.30 -3.48
N GLU A 42 -11.02 -10.13 -3.88
CA GLU A 42 -9.88 -10.96 -3.48
C GLU A 42 -9.03 -10.24 -2.44
N GLY A 43 -8.09 -10.94 -1.81
CA GLY A 43 -7.20 -10.34 -0.82
C GLY A 43 -6.64 -11.34 0.20
N LYS A 44 -6.07 -10.81 1.28
CA LYS A 44 -5.54 -11.60 2.41
C LYS A 44 -5.73 -10.89 3.74
N ILE A 45 -5.79 -11.70 4.79
CA ILE A 45 -5.72 -11.24 6.17
C ILE A 45 -4.27 -11.31 6.63
N PHE A 46 -3.77 -10.21 7.17
CA PHE A 46 -2.44 -10.09 7.73
C PHE A 46 -2.55 -9.91 9.24
N VAL A 47 -1.66 -10.59 9.96
CA VAL A 47 -1.60 -10.53 11.41
C VAL A 47 -0.18 -10.21 11.81
N TYR A 48 -0.03 -9.18 12.63
CA TYR A 48 1.21 -8.88 13.33
C TYR A 48 0.98 -9.15 14.82
N SER A 49 1.77 -10.07 15.39
CA SER A 49 1.85 -10.27 16.83
C SER A 49 3.18 -9.70 17.31
N HIS A 50 3.12 -8.74 18.22
CA HIS A 50 4.35 -8.18 18.78
C HIS A 50 5.07 -9.23 19.64
N HIS A 51 6.40 -9.19 19.69
CA HIS A 51 7.22 -10.22 20.33
C HIS A 51 6.97 -10.38 21.84
N THR A 52 6.38 -9.37 22.49
CA THR A 52 5.98 -9.45 23.90
C THR A 52 4.71 -10.26 24.14
N GLY A 53 3.96 -10.57 23.08
CA GLY A 53 2.67 -11.27 23.15
C GLY A 53 1.52 -10.43 23.73
N LYS A 54 1.73 -9.14 23.98
CA LYS A 54 0.74 -8.26 24.63
C LYS A 54 -0.10 -7.42 23.69
N VAL A 55 0.30 -7.31 22.42
CA VAL A 55 -0.43 -6.54 21.41
C VAL A 55 -0.33 -7.22 20.05
N ALA A 56 -1.45 -7.22 19.32
CA ALA A 56 -1.54 -7.69 17.95
C ALA A 56 -2.36 -6.72 17.10
N GLY A 57 -2.01 -6.63 15.82
CA GLY A 57 -2.75 -5.91 14.80
C GLY A 57 -3.16 -6.87 13.70
N ILE A 58 -4.42 -6.77 13.27
CA ILE A 58 -5.00 -7.57 12.20
C ILE A 58 -5.50 -6.62 11.13
N VAL A 59 -5.22 -6.91 9.86
CA VAL A 59 -5.77 -6.14 8.74
C VAL A 59 -6.20 -7.07 7.61
N GLU A 60 -7.38 -6.78 7.07
CA GLU A 60 -7.87 -7.32 5.80
C GLU A 60 -7.42 -6.37 4.69
N LEU A 61 -6.56 -6.84 3.79
CA LEU A 61 -6.15 -6.08 2.61
C LEU A 61 -6.75 -6.73 1.37
N LEU A 62 -7.41 -5.92 0.55
CA LEU A 62 -8.22 -6.38 -0.59
C LEU A 62 -7.60 -5.92 -1.91
N CYS A 63 -7.72 -6.75 -2.95
CA CYS A 63 -7.29 -6.49 -4.32
C CYS A 63 -8.28 -7.05 -5.35
N GLU A 64 -7.99 -6.86 -6.64
CA GLU A 64 -8.87 -7.33 -7.72
C GLU A 64 -8.67 -8.82 -8.00
N THR A 65 -7.42 -9.32 -7.99
CA THR A 65 -7.09 -10.72 -8.34
C THR A 65 -6.23 -11.43 -7.29
N ASP A 66 -6.27 -12.77 -7.32
CA ASP A 66 -5.45 -13.63 -6.47
C ASP A 66 -3.95 -13.56 -6.81
N PHE A 67 -3.60 -13.20 -8.05
CA PHE A 67 -2.23 -12.97 -8.49
C PHE A 67 -1.58 -11.80 -7.72
N VAL A 68 -2.30 -10.69 -7.55
CA VAL A 68 -1.81 -9.56 -6.74
C VAL A 68 -1.78 -9.93 -5.26
N ALA A 69 -2.75 -10.69 -4.75
CA ALA A 69 -2.74 -11.17 -3.37
C ALA A 69 -1.50 -12.02 -3.03
N LYS A 70 -0.87 -12.66 -4.02
CA LYS A 70 0.37 -13.47 -3.88
C LYS A 70 1.65 -12.67 -4.19
N ASN A 71 1.53 -11.42 -4.62
CA ASN A 71 2.67 -10.57 -4.96
C ASN A 71 3.42 -10.10 -3.70
N GLU A 72 4.75 -10.06 -3.76
CA GLU A 72 5.59 -9.67 -2.63
C GLU A 72 5.34 -8.23 -2.14
N LEU A 73 5.04 -7.28 -3.04
CA LEU A 73 4.72 -5.91 -2.66
C LEU A 73 3.42 -5.83 -1.86
N PHE A 74 2.42 -6.62 -2.26
CA PHE A 74 1.13 -6.69 -1.56
C PHE A 74 1.30 -7.36 -0.18
N GLU A 75 2.04 -8.46 -0.13
CA GLU A 75 2.38 -9.16 1.12
C GLU A 75 3.11 -8.26 2.12
N ASN A 76 4.10 -7.49 1.64
CA ASN A 76 4.85 -6.59 2.49
C ASN A 76 3.98 -5.41 2.98
N LEU A 77 3.15 -4.83 2.11
CA LEU A 77 2.20 -3.80 2.49
C LEU A 77 1.24 -4.28 3.59
N GLY A 78 0.66 -5.47 3.44
CA GLY A 78 -0.25 -6.04 4.44
C GLY A 78 0.41 -6.26 5.80
N ARG A 79 1.66 -6.76 5.82
CA ARG A 79 2.44 -6.93 7.06
C ARG A 79 2.78 -5.60 7.72
N ASP A 80 3.17 -4.61 6.91
CA ASP A 80 3.51 -3.27 7.39
C ASP A 80 2.29 -2.57 8.00
N ILE A 81 1.12 -2.69 7.37
CA ILE A 81 -0.14 -2.15 7.92
C ILE A 81 -0.55 -2.91 9.18
N ALA A 82 -0.43 -4.24 9.23
CA ALA A 82 -0.75 -4.99 10.46
C ALA A 82 0.13 -4.54 11.64
N MET A 83 1.41 -4.30 11.41
CA MET A 83 2.33 -3.76 12.41
C MET A 83 2.00 -2.32 12.78
N GLN A 84 1.63 -1.49 11.80
CA GLN A 84 1.14 -0.12 12.02
C GLN A 84 -0.07 -0.14 12.95
N VAL A 85 -1.08 -0.97 12.67
CA VAL A 85 -2.28 -1.11 13.50
C VAL A 85 -1.92 -1.50 14.94
N ALA A 86 -1.03 -2.48 15.12
CA ALA A 86 -0.58 -2.87 16.47
C ALA A 86 0.07 -1.71 17.24
N SER A 87 0.83 -0.87 16.52
CA SER A 87 1.63 0.22 17.09
C SER A 87 0.82 1.49 17.37
N MET A 88 -0.05 1.86 16.43
CA MET A 88 -0.67 3.18 16.37
C MET A 88 -2.19 3.17 16.52
N GLY A 89 -2.83 1.99 16.48
CA GLY A 89 -4.29 1.86 16.49
C GLY A 89 -4.89 1.63 15.10
N GLU A 90 -6.15 1.22 15.08
CA GLU A 90 -6.95 0.91 13.89
C GLU A 90 -7.77 2.09 13.36
N GLU A 91 -7.77 3.23 14.04
CA GLU A 91 -8.53 4.42 13.62
C GLU A 91 -7.81 5.19 12.50
N ASP A 92 -8.57 5.62 11.48
CA ASP A 92 -8.08 6.49 10.40
C ASP A 92 -6.75 6.02 9.75
N ILE A 93 -6.55 4.70 9.61
CA ILE A 93 -5.28 4.07 9.19
C ILE A 93 -4.67 4.76 7.96
N ASP A 94 -5.48 5.03 6.93
CA ASP A 94 -5.03 5.66 5.69
C ASP A 94 -4.33 7.01 5.91
N LYS A 95 -4.73 7.76 6.94
CA LYS A 95 -4.20 9.09 7.25
C LYS A 95 -2.97 9.04 8.17
N GLN A 96 -2.70 7.91 8.81
CA GLN A 96 -1.58 7.77 9.73
C GLN A 96 -0.25 7.88 9.01
N GLU A 97 0.73 8.47 9.70
CA GLU A 97 2.14 8.46 9.29
C GLU A 97 2.71 7.06 9.49
N PHE A 98 3.49 6.59 8.52
CA PHE A 98 4.04 5.26 8.56
C PHE A 98 5.20 5.18 9.56
N VAL A 99 5.11 4.27 10.53
CA VAL A 99 6.09 4.16 11.63
C VAL A 99 7.53 3.91 11.18
N LYS A 100 7.74 3.29 10.01
CA LYS A 100 9.09 3.05 9.47
C LYS A 100 9.63 4.21 8.64
N ASP A 101 8.77 5.09 8.16
CA ASP A 101 9.13 6.26 7.34
C ASP A 101 8.08 7.37 7.55
N PRO A 102 8.26 8.23 8.58
CA PRO A 102 7.32 9.30 8.90
C PRO A 102 7.09 10.30 7.76
N GLY A 103 7.93 10.29 6.71
CA GLY A 103 7.73 11.10 5.51
C GLY A 103 6.60 10.59 4.60
N LYS A 104 6.00 9.44 4.90
CA LYS A 104 4.92 8.83 4.10
C LYS A 104 3.70 8.51 4.94
N LYS A 105 2.52 8.63 4.34
CA LYS A 105 1.28 8.11 4.92
C LYS A 105 1.02 6.69 4.46
N ILE A 106 0.20 5.95 5.21
CA ILE A 106 -0.26 4.61 4.78
C ILE A 106 -0.97 4.69 3.42
N SER A 107 -1.78 5.72 3.18
CA SER A 107 -2.42 5.93 1.88
C SER A 107 -1.44 6.01 0.72
N ASP A 108 -0.22 6.52 0.96
CA ASP A 108 0.80 6.66 -0.09
C ASP A 108 1.39 5.29 -0.42
N LEU A 109 1.62 4.44 0.58
CA LEU A 109 2.07 3.06 0.38
C LEU A 109 1.05 2.25 -0.44
N VAL A 110 -0.24 2.39 -0.13
CA VAL A 110 -1.32 1.73 -0.90
C VAL A 110 -1.29 2.21 -2.35
N LYS A 111 -1.21 3.52 -2.59
CA LYS A 111 -1.12 4.09 -3.96
C LYS A 111 0.13 3.63 -4.71
N GLU A 112 1.27 3.51 -4.04
CA GLU A 112 2.50 2.97 -4.64
C GLU A 112 2.31 1.53 -5.10
N VAL A 113 1.63 0.68 -4.31
CA VAL A 113 1.31 -0.69 -4.71
C VAL A 113 0.36 -0.69 -5.91
N ILE A 114 -0.72 0.09 -5.89
CA ILE A 114 -1.67 0.20 -7.02
C ILE A 114 -0.95 0.63 -8.31
N ALA A 115 -0.04 1.60 -8.22
CA ALA A 115 0.72 2.09 -9.37
C ALA A 115 1.66 1.02 -9.95
N LYS A 116 2.22 0.16 -9.09
CA LYS A 116 3.13 -0.92 -9.48
C LYS A 116 2.39 -2.14 -10.02
N THR A 117 1.34 -2.59 -9.35
CA THR A 117 0.59 -3.82 -9.68
C THR A 117 -0.37 -3.62 -10.84
N GLY A 118 -0.94 -2.41 -10.99
CA GLY A 118 -1.96 -2.21 -12.01
C GLY A 118 -3.40 -2.41 -11.51
N GLU A 119 -3.59 -2.85 -10.27
CA GLU A 119 -4.89 -3.22 -9.70
C GLU A 119 -5.25 -2.33 -8.51
N ASN A 120 -6.55 -2.15 -8.29
CA ASN A 120 -7.06 -1.54 -7.07
C ASN A 120 -6.65 -2.34 -5.84
N VAL A 121 -6.21 -1.64 -4.81
CA VAL A 121 -5.86 -2.20 -3.50
C VAL A 121 -6.48 -1.31 -2.45
N ARG A 122 -7.18 -1.90 -1.48
CA ARG A 122 -7.80 -1.13 -0.40
C ARG A 122 -7.64 -1.83 0.94
N ILE A 123 -7.56 -1.01 1.98
CA ILE A 123 -7.66 -1.48 3.36
C ILE A 123 -9.14 -1.80 3.62
N GLY A 124 -9.40 -3.03 4.03
CA GLY A 124 -10.69 -3.50 4.50
C GLY A 124 -10.84 -3.22 5.99
N ARG A 125 -11.18 -4.25 6.75
CA ARG A 125 -11.27 -4.16 8.21
C ARG A 125 -9.89 -4.21 8.86
N ALA A 126 -9.75 -3.52 9.98
CA ALA A 126 -8.60 -3.61 10.85
C ALA A 126 -9.04 -3.74 12.30
N PHE A 127 -8.26 -4.47 13.09
CA PHE A 127 -8.52 -4.68 14.50
C PHE A 127 -7.20 -4.66 15.26
N ARG A 128 -7.19 -3.96 16.40
CA ARG A 128 -6.11 -4.06 17.36
C ARG A 128 -6.60 -4.81 18.59
N VAL A 129 -5.75 -5.66 19.12
CA VAL A 129 -5.98 -6.35 20.38
C VAL A 129 -4.81 -6.05 21.30
N GLU A 130 -5.09 -5.57 22.51
CA GLU A 130 -4.10 -5.30 23.55
C GLU A 130 -4.52 -6.01 24.83
N LEU A 131 -3.56 -6.69 25.47
CA LEU A 131 -3.82 -7.41 26.70
C LEU A 131 -4.29 -6.45 27.80
N GLY A 132 -5.49 -6.69 28.32
CA GLY A 132 -6.05 -5.94 29.45
C GLY A 132 -6.68 -4.60 29.08
N LYS A 133 -7.03 -4.40 27.80
CA LYS A 133 -7.87 -3.30 27.33
C LYS A 133 -9.08 -3.80 26.57
#